data_AF-A0A953Q6N3-F1
#
_entry.id   AF-A0A953Q6N3-F1
#
_cell.length_a   1.000
_cell.length_b   1.000
_cell.length_c   1.000
_cell.angle_alpha   90.00
_cell.angle_beta   90.00
_cell.angle_gamma   90.00
#
_symmetry.space_group_name_H-M   'P 1'
#
loop_
_entity.id
_entity.type
_entity.pdbx_description
1 polymer ?
#
loop_
_entity_poly.entity_id
_entity_poly.type
_entity_poly.pdbx_seq_one_letter_code
_entity_poly.pdbx_strand_id
1 'polypeptide(L)'
;VVEGQAMVVLVDYMLAPTSQSILGSPQIADALKEGMLLGTADSPAFQNAPIFLKESLTFAYRYGLDFEVELLRKGGREKAFGAVFTDPPHTTRQIMEPETYLSGEHLDAVRLPDFEKDFKNYERFDIGAMGEFDVAILVDQYSGAEAARGVYPHWRGGYYYAGRPKGDPTAPLAVLYLSRWSDPDAAQEFAAIYAKSLEKRYQHVHQAAEDANKSIPQLQNLKRLNGTHTWLTEEGPVVIAVARDSVLITESLDQPTTERLEQELQGLQPAPK
;
A
#
# COMPACT_ATOMS: atom_id res chain seq x y z
N VAL A 1 -6.84 -3.42 16.09
CA VAL A 1 -8.09 -3.41 16.91
C VAL A 1 -7.75 -3.35 18.38
N VAL A 2 -7.10 -4.39 18.94
CA VAL A 2 -6.80 -4.48 20.39
C VAL A 2 -6.04 -3.25 20.89
N GLU A 3 -5.00 -2.84 20.16
CA GLU A 3 -4.19 -1.67 20.48
C GLU A 3 -5.03 -0.38 20.41
N GLY A 4 -5.91 -0.25 19.41
CA GLY A 4 -6.86 0.87 19.29
C GLY A 4 -7.81 0.97 20.48
N GLN A 5 -8.41 -0.15 20.89
CA GLN A 5 -9.24 -0.26 22.09
C GLN A 5 -8.46 0.12 23.36
N ALA A 6 -7.22 -0.37 23.48
CA ALA A 6 -6.35 -0.02 24.59
C ALA A 6 -6.03 1.48 24.60
N MET A 7 -5.82 2.09 23.43
CA MET A 7 -5.58 3.53 23.31
C MET A 7 -6.80 4.35 23.71
N VAL A 8 -8.01 3.97 23.29
CA VAL A 8 -9.26 4.63 23.72
C VAL A 8 -9.39 4.58 25.24
N VAL A 9 -9.21 3.40 25.84
CA VAL A 9 -9.29 3.22 27.30
C VAL A 9 -8.22 4.03 28.03
N LEU A 10 -6.98 4.02 27.53
CA LEU A 10 -5.87 4.79 28.09
C LEU A 10 -6.19 6.29 28.11
N VAL A 11 -6.64 6.85 26.99
CA VAL A 11 -6.91 8.28 26.90
C VAL A 11 -8.14 8.67 27.73
N ASP A 12 -9.22 7.90 27.68
CA ASP A 12 -10.38 8.14 28.56
C ASP A 12 -10.00 8.10 30.05
N TYR A 13 -9.13 7.17 30.44
CA TYR A 13 -8.61 7.11 31.81
C TYR A 13 -7.81 8.37 32.19
N MET A 14 -6.96 8.87 31.29
CA MET A 14 -6.21 10.11 31.49
C MET A 14 -7.11 11.34 31.60
N LEU A 15 -8.27 11.33 30.93
CA LEU A 15 -9.21 12.45 30.88
C LEU A 15 -10.30 12.41 31.96
N ALA A 16 -10.48 11.28 32.62
CA ALA A 16 -11.48 11.12 33.69
C ALA A 16 -11.41 12.22 34.78
N PRO A 17 -10.23 12.67 35.27
CA PRO A 17 -10.15 13.73 36.28
C PRO A 17 -10.69 15.09 35.82
N THR A 18 -10.70 15.36 34.51
CA THR A 18 -11.23 16.62 33.93
C THR A 18 -12.66 16.46 33.41
N SER A 19 -13.30 15.31 33.65
CA SER A 19 -14.63 14.97 33.13
C SER A 19 -14.72 15.05 31.60
N GLN A 20 -13.60 14.80 30.90
CA GLN A 20 -13.53 14.73 29.45
C GLN A 20 -13.43 13.27 28.98
N SER A 21 -13.59 13.05 27.67
CA SER A 21 -13.39 11.76 27.00
C SER A 21 -12.73 11.97 25.65
N ILE A 22 -12.18 10.91 25.06
CA ILE A 22 -11.58 10.93 23.72
C ILE A 22 -12.56 11.48 22.66
N LEU A 23 -13.86 11.16 22.78
CA LEU A 23 -14.89 11.64 21.84
C LEU A 23 -15.06 13.16 21.86
N GLY A 24 -14.85 13.78 23.03
CA GLY A 24 -14.95 15.23 23.22
C GLY A 24 -13.64 15.98 23.03
N SER A 25 -12.53 15.27 22.83
CA SER A 25 -11.18 15.84 22.84
C SER A 25 -10.30 15.31 21.69
N PRO A 26 -10.71 15.47 20.41
CA PRO A 26 -9.97 14.96 19.25
C PRO A 26 -8.52 15.47 19.16
N GLN A 27 -8.27 16.71 19.58
CA GLN A 27 -6.93 17.30 19.61
C GLN A 27 -5.93 16.52 20.50
N ILE A 28 -6.43 15.80 21.51
CA ILE A 28 -5.59 14.97 22.38
C ILE A 28 -5.22 13.66 21.68
N ALA A 29 -6.15 13.08 20.91
CA ALA A 29 -5.87 11.94 20.05
C ALA A 29 -4.80 12.29 19.01
N ASP A 30 -4.95 13.44 18.35
CA ASP A 30 -4.02 13.89 17.30
C ASP A 30 -2.61 14.13 17.86
N ALA A 31 -2.49 14.87 18.98
CA ALA A 31 -1.19 15.11 19.62
C ALA A 31 -0.51 13.80 20.07
N LEU A 32 -1.28 12.81 20.54
CA LEU A 32 -0.75 11.51 20.92
C LEU A 32 -0.22 10.73 19.71
N LYS A 33 -0.97 10.71 18.60
CA LYS A 33 -0.56 10.06 17.35
C LYS A 33 0.70 10.71 16.76
N GLU A 34 0.76 12.04 16.76
CA GLU A 34 1.95 12.78 16.31
C GLU A 34 3.17 12.47 17.19
N GLY A 35 2.99 12.45 18.52
CA GLY A 35 4.05 12.08 19.46
C GLY A 35 4.58 10.66 19.24
N MET A 36 3.71 9.70 18.92
CA MET A 36 4.12 8.32 18.59
C MET A 36 4.98 8.25 17.33
N LEU A 37 4.68 9.05 16.30
CA LEU A 37 5.49 9.11 15.09
C LEU A 37 6.83 9.78 15.27
N LEU A 38 6.88 10.83 16.09
CA LEU A 38 8.13 11.52 16.35
C LEU A 38 9.05 10.69 17.24
N GLY A 39 8.48 9.87 18.13
CA GLY A 39 9.23 9.14 19.15
C GLY A 39 9.72 10.05 20.27
N THR A 40 10.16 9.46 21.37
CA THR A 40 10.70 10.21 22.51
C THR A 40 12.21 10.44 22.36
N ALA A 41 12.75 11.43 23.06
CA ALA A 41 14.20 11.71 23.08
C ALA A 41 15.05 10.50 23.51
N ASP A 42 14.47 9.61 24.32
CA ASP A 42 15.11 8.37 24.79
C ASP A 42 15.08 7.22 23.76
N SER A 43 14.52 7.45 22.57
CA SER A 43 14.37 6.46 21.50
C SER A 43 15.07 6.85 20.19
N PRO A 44 16.37 7.22 20.20
CA PRO A 44 17.06 7.71 19.00
C PRO A 44 17.09 6.70 17.85
N ALA A 45 17.06 5.40 18.15
CA ALA A 45 16.95 4.35 17.13
C ALA A 45 15.63 4.43 16.36
N PHE A 46 14.51 4.72 17.04
CA PHE A 46 13.20 4.89 16.41
C PHE A 46 13.12 6.21 15.64
N GLN A 47 13.65 7.31 16.21
CA GLN A 47 13.65 8.62 15.56
C GLN A 47 14.34 8.58 14.18
N ASN A 48 15.43 7.83 14.09
CA ASN A 48 16.23 7.67 12.87
C ASN A 48 15.82 6.48 11.99
N ALA A 49 14.79 5.73 12.38
CA ALA A 49 14.34 4.59 11.59
C ALA A 49 13.68 5.05 10.28
N PRO A 50 13.78 4.25 9.19
CA PRO A 50 13.02 4.48 7.97
C PRO A 50 11.52 4.63 8.24
N ILE A 51 10.83 5.46 7.46
CA ILE A 51 9.40 5.75 7.64
C ILE A 51 8.55 4.48 7.69
N PHE A 52 8.87 3.49 6.87
CA PHE A 52 8.18 2.20 6.85
C PHE A 52 8.20 1.50 8.21
N LEU A 53 9.34 1.51 8.91
CA LEU A 53 9.43 0.91 10.25
C LEU A 53 8.65 1.73 11.28
N LYS A 54 8.73 3.07 11.20
CA LYS A 54 8.02 3.96 12.13
C LYS A 54 6.50 3.82 12.00
N GLU A 55 6.01 3.85 10.77
CA GLU A 55 4.60 3.66 10.45
C GLU A 55 4.14 2.26 10.86
N SER A 56 4.87 1.20 10.48
CA SER A 56 4.48 -0.19 10.79
C SER A 56 4.42 -0.46 12.30
N LEU A 57 5.39 0.02 13.07
CA LEU A 57 5.43 -0.16 14.53
C LEU A 57 4.32 0.61 15.25
N THR A 58 3.82 1.70 14.66
CA THR A 58 2.81 2.57 15.29
C THR A 58 1.41 2.40 14.72
N PHE A 59 1.25 1.68 13.61
CA PHE A 59 -0.01 1.54 12.88
C PHE A 59 -1.18 1.12 13.78
N ALA A 60 -1.00 0.03 14.54
CA ALA A 60 -2.06 -0.53 15.38
C ALA A 60 -2.52 0.44 16.49
N TYR A 61 -1.66 1.34 16.93
CA TYR A 61 -1.96 2.36 17.94
C TYR A 61 -2.58 3.62 17.34
N ARG A 62 -2.07 4.08 16.20
CA ARG A 62 -2.49 5.34 15.57
C ARG A 62 -3.77 5.16 14.77
N TYR A 63 -3.71 4.35 13.71
CA TYR A 63 -4.88 4.06 12.88
C TYR A 63 -5.89 3.23 13.65
N GLY A 64 -5.44 2.36 14.56
CA GLY A 64 -6.35 1.64 15.44
C GLY A 64 -7.12 2.55 16.39
N LEU A 65 -6.51 3.62 16.93
CA LEU A 65 -7.22 4.62 17.74
C LEU A 65 -8.29 5.34 16.92
N ASP A 66 -7.95 5.79 15.71
CA ASP A 66 -8.90 6.50 14.83
C ASP A 66 -10.08 5.60 14.45
N PHE A 67 -9.80 4.34 14.09
CA PHE A 67 -10.81 3.31 13.86
C PHE A 67 -11.75 3.13 15.05
N GLU A 68 -11.18 2.91 16.23
CA GLU A 68 -11.96 2.64 17.44
C GLU A 68 -12.81 3.85 17.87
N VAL A 69 -12.26 5.07 17.76
CA VAL A 69 -12.97 6.32 18.04
C VAL A 69 -14.16 6.48 17.11
N GLU A 70 -14.02 6.15 15.82
CA GLU A 70 -15.12 6.24 14.86
C GLU A 70 -16.22 5.23 15.16
N LEU A 71 -15.86 3.99 15.48
CA LEU A 71 -16.83 2.96 15.90
C LEU A 71 -17.56 3.38 17.19
N LEU A 72 -16.83 3.92 18.16
CA LEU A 72 -17.41 4.41 19.41
C LEU A 72 -18.38 5.57 19.17
N ARG A 73 -18.02 6.49 18.25
CA ARG A 73 -18.86 7.63 17.86
C ARG A 73 -20.16 7.18 17.18
N LYS A 74 -20.09 6.19 16.28
CA LYS A 74 -21.23 5.77 15.44
C LYS A 74 -22.11 4.69 16.06
N GLY A 75 -21.53 3.82 16.89
CA GLY A 75 -22.21 2.64 17.43
C GLY A 75 -22.06 2.43 18.93
N GLY A 76 -21.39 3.34 19.64
CA GLY A 76 -21.18 3.22 21.08
C GLY A 76 -20.23 2.07 21.46
N ARG A 77 -20.19 1.76 22.76
CA ARG A 77 -19.21 0.82 23.33
C ARG A 77 -19.38 -0.61 22.84
N GLU A 78 -20.60 -1.05 22.57
CA GLU A 78 -20.85 -2.42 22.12
C GLU A 78 -20.23 -2.65 20.73
N LYS A 79 -20.44 -1.70 19.81
CA LYS A 79 -19.88 -1.75 18.46
C LYS A 79 -18.37 -1.59 18.43
N ALA A 80 -17.82 -0.69 19.24
CA ALA A 80 -16.38 -0.42 19.28
C ALA A 80 -15.61 -1.60 19.90
N PHE A 81 -16.07 -2.12 21.03
CA PHE A 81 -15.31 -3.12 21.78
C PHE A 81 -15.66 -4.56 21.40
N GLY A 82 -16.85 -5.03 21.76
CA GLY A 82 -17.21 -6.44 21.67
C GLY A 82 -17.46 -6.91 20.25
N ALA A 83 -18.21 -6.13 19.46
CA ALA A 83 -18.66 -6.54 18.14
C ALA A 83 -17.50 -6.75 17.15
N VAL A 84 -16.45 -5.93 17.21
CA VAL A 84 -15.28 -6.04 16.31
C VAL A 84 -14.55 -7.38 16.46
N PHE A 85 -14.58 -8.03 17.63
CA PHE A 85 -13.97 -9.36 17.76
C PHE A 85 -14.77 -10.47 17.07
N THR A 86 -16.05 -10.23 16.79
CA THR A 86 -16.90 -11.18 16.06
C THR A 86 -16.72 -11.03 14.55
N ASP A 87 -16.49 -9.81 14.09
CA ASP A 87 -16.27 -9.47 12.68
C ASP A 87 -15.09 -8.48 12.57
N PRO A 88 -13.83 -8.94 12.64
CA PRO A 88 -12.68 -8.03 12.63
C PRO A 88 -12.45 -7.43 11.24
N PRO A 89 -11.82 -6.24 11.14
CA PRO A 89 -11.43 -5.69 9.84
C PRO A 89 -10.46 -6.65 9.12
N HIS A 90 -10.75 -6.91 7.85
CA HIS A 90 -10.00 -7.83 6.98
C HIS A 90 -8.88 -7.15 6.20
N THR A 91 -8.90 -5.83 6.09
CA THR A 91 -7.92 -5.06 5.31
C THR A 91 -7.47 -3.82 6.08
N THR A 92 -6.28 -3.31 5.77
CA THR A 92 -5.81 -2.04 6.35
C THR A 92 -6.72 -0.88 5.95
N ARG A 93 -7.38 -0.94 4.78
CA ARG A 93 -8.41 0.01 4.35
C ARG A 93 -9.52 0.15 5.40
N GLN A 94 -10.05 -0.97 5.90
CA GLN A 94 -11.11 -0.93 6.90
C GLN A 94 -10.69 -0.27 8.21
N ILE A 95 -9.41 -0.27 8.53
CA ILE A 95 -8.85 0.42 9.70
C ILE A 95 -8.57 1.90 9.38
N MET A 96 -7.97 2.19 8.22
CA MET A 96 -7.59 3.54 7.80
C MET A 96 -8.78 4.40 7.38
N GLU A 97 -9.84 3.76 6.88
CA GLU A 97 -11.09 4.35 6.40
C GLU A 97 -12.28 3.64 7.10
N PRO A 98 -12.56 3.95 8.39
CA PRO A 98 -13.49 3.16 9.21
C PRO A 98 -14.92 3.09 8.66
N GLU A 99 -15.35 4.05 7.84
CA GLU A 99 -16.66 4.03 7.18
C GLU A 99 -16.81 2.84 6.20
N THR A 100 -15.70 2.35 5.64
CA THR A 100 -15.69 1.16 4.77
C THR A 100 -15.99 -0.10 5.56
N TYR A 101 -15.50 -0.20 6.79
CA TYR A 101 -15.87 -1.27 7.73
C TYR A 101 -17.32 -1.11 8.20
N LEU A 102 -17.73 0.10 8.59
CA LEU A 102 -19.06 0.36 9.12
C LEU A 102 -20.19 0.13 8.11
N SER A 103 -19.91 0.35 6.82
CA SER A 103 -20.83 0.09 5.72
C SER A 103 -20.85 -1.36 5.24
N GLY A 104 -19.89 -2.18 5.69
CA GLY A 104 -19.71 -3.55 5.20
C GLY A 104 -19.19 -3.61 3.76
N GLU A 105 -18.37 -2.63 3.33
CA GLU A 105 -17.73 -2.65 2.01
C GLU A 105 -16.97 -3.97 1.84
N HIS A 106 -17.29 -4.69 0.78
CA HIS A 106 -16.55 -5.87 0.35
C HIS A 106 -15.80 -5.55 -0.93
N LEU A 107 -14.47 -5.73 -0.89
CA LEU A 107 -13.63 -5.60 -2.06
C LEU A 107 -13.57 -6.94 -2.80
N ASP A 108 -13.81 -6.91 -4.11
CA ASP A 108 -13.57 -8.08 -4.95
C ASP A 108 -12.12 -8.53 -4.84
N ALA A 109 -11.91 -9.84 -4.80
CA ALA A 109 -10.58 -10.41 -4.83
C ALA A 109 -9.80 -9.94 -6.07
N VAL A 110 -8.53 -9.59 -5.89
CA VAL A 110 -7.62 -9.37 -7.01
C VAL A 110 -7.44 -10.72 -7.72
N ARG A 111 -7.64 -10.75 -9.03
CA ARG A 111 -7.37 -11.94 -9.82
C ARG A 111 -5.87 -12.16 -9.90
N LEU A 112 -5.40 -13.25 -9.31
CA LEU A 112 -3.98 -13.59 -9.23
C LEU A 112 -3.53 -14.38 -10.47
N PRO A 113 -2.27 -14.23 -10.89
CA PRO A 113 -1.68 -15.11 -11.88
C PRO A 113 -1.53 -16.53 -11.32
N ASP A 114 -1.31 -17.52 -12.20
CA ASP A 114 -1.03 -18.89 -11.80
C ASP A 114 0.43 -18.98 -11.36
N PHE A 115 0.70 -18.72 -10.08
CA PHE A 115 2.09 -18.61 -9.60
C PHE A 115 2.92 -19.88 -9.84
N GLU A 116 2.33 -21.07 -9.78
CA GLU A 116 3.05 -22.32 -10.02
C GLU A 116 3.49 -22.45 -11.48
N LYS A 117 2.60 -22.05 -12.41
CA LYS A 117 2.87 -22.09 -13.84
C LYS A 117 3.77 -20.95 -14.28
N ASP A 118 3.47 -19.71 -13.87
CA ASP A 118 4.09 -18.50 -14.39
C ASP A 118 5.49 -18.30 -13.82
N PHE A 119 5.71 -18.67 -12.55
CA PHE A 119 6.99 -18.56 -11.86
C PHE A 119 7.72 -19.90 -11.71
N LYS A 120 7.44 -20.89 -12.56
CA LYS A 120 8.07 -22.23 -12.51
C LYS A 120 9.61 -22.21 -12.53
N ASN A 121 10.21 -21.17 -13.10
CA ASN A 121 11.66 -20.99 -13.21
C ASN A 121 12.26 -20.23 -12.02
N TYR A 122 11.45 -19.85 -11.03
CA TYR A 122 11.87 -19.11 -9.85
C TYR A 122 11.79 -19.97 -8.60
N GLU A 123 12.74 -19.79 -7.70
CA GLU A 123 12.64 -20.20 -6.31
C GLU A 123 11.93 -19.10 -5.53
N ARG A 124 10.71 -19.40 -5.07
CA ARG A 124 9.87 -18.46 -4.34
C ARG A 124 10.55 -18.07 -3.02
N PHE A 125 10.73 -16.77 -2.84
CA PHE A 125 11.12 -16.19 -1.56
C PHE A 125 9.88 -15.93 -0.71
N ASP A 126 8.89 -15.23 -1.26
CA ASP A 126 7.68 -14.87 -0.53
C ASP A 126 6.50 -14.54 -1.47
N ILE A 127 5.29 -14.59 -0.94
CA ILE A 127 4.05 -14.18 -1.62
C ILE A 127 3.05 -13.68 -0.57
N GLY A 128 2.43 -12.53 -0.82
CA GLY A 128 1.51 -11.95 0.14
C GLY A 128 0.60 -10.88 -0.45
N ALA A 129 -0.37 -10.45 0.34
CA ALA A 129 -1.19 -9.29 0.04
C ALA A 129 -0.43 -8.01 0.41
N MET A 130 -0.62 -6.94 -0.36
CA MET A 130 -0.27 -5.58 0.03
C MET A 130 -1.55 -4.79 0.22
N GLY A 131 -1.71 -4.16 1.38
CA GLY A 131 -2.87 -3.35 1.74
C GLY A 131 -2.73 -1.87 1.37
N GLU A 132 -3.81 -1.13 1.62
CA GLU A 132 -3.85 0.34 1.52
C GLU A 132 -2.72 1.04 2.30
N PHE A 133 -2.33 0.46 3.44
CA PHE A 133 -1.25 0.98 4.28
C PHE A 133 0.12 0.91 3.58
N ASP A 134 0.42 -0.19 2.91
CA ASP A 134 1.68 -0.37 2.20
C ASP A 134 1.80 0.62 1.04
N VAL A 135 0.69 0.86 0.34
CA VAL A 135 0.57 1.89 -0.70
C VAL A 135 0.77 3.29 -0.11
N ALA A 136 0.13 3.60 1.02
CA ALA A 136 0.26 4.89 1.67
C ALA A 136 1.72 5.21 2.01
N ILE A 137 2.45 4.24 2.59
CA ILE A 137 3.87 4.43 2.91
C ILE A 137 4.72 4.56 1.64
N LEU A 138 4.49 3.71 0.63
CA LEU A 138 5.27 3.76 -0.61
C LEU A 138 5.11 5.14 -1.28
N VAL A 139 3.88 5.62 -1.38
CA VAL A 139 3.62 6.93 -1.98
C VAL A 139 4.20 8.06 -1.13
N ASP A 140 4.12 7.99 0.20
CA ASP A 140 4.72 9.00 1.09
C ASP A 140 6.24 9.05 0.93
N GLN A 141 6.90 7.90 0.97
CA GLN A 141 8.36 7.79 0.84
C GLN A 141 8.88 8.43 -0.45
N TYR A 142 8.14 8.34 -1.56
CA TYR A 142 8.63 8.79 -2.86
C TYR A 142 7.96 10.07 -3.40
N SER A 143 6.77 10.43 -2.92
CA SER A 143 6.00 11.59 -3.39
C SER A 143 5.44 12.47 -2.26
N GLY A 144 5.64 12.09 -0.99
CA GLY A 144 5.24 12.85 0.19
C GLY A 144 3.79 12.60 0.65
N ALA A 145 3.53 12.91 1.92
CA ALA A 145 2.29 12.61 2.62
C ALA A 145 1.02 13.21 1.98
N GLU A 146 1.14 14.36 1.29
CA GLU A 146 0.00 14.96 0.57
C GLU A 146 -0.40 14.11 -0.64
N ALA A 147 0.57 13.67 -1.45
CA ALA A 147 0.31 12.77 -2.57
C ALA A 147 -0.23 11.41 -2.07
N ALA A 148 0.30 10.90 -0.95
CA ALA A 148 -0.19 9.65 -0.37
C ALA A 148 -1.69 9.74 -0.03
N ARG A 149 -2.10 10.80 0.68
CA ARG A 149 -3.50 11.07 1.03
C ARG A 149 -4.43 11.20 -0.18
N GLY A 150 -3.91 11.62 -1.34
CA GLY A 150 -4.67 11.68 -2.58
C GLY A 150 -4.83 10.33 -3.30
N VAL A 151 -4.00 9.33 -2.99
CA VAL A 151 -3.88 8.10 -3.79
C VAL A 151 -4.33 6.87 -3.02
N TYR A 152 -3.84 6.65 -1.80
CA TYR A 152 -4.13 5.40 -1.08
C TYR A 152 -5.63 5.12 -0.88
N PRO A 153 -6.54 6.11 -0.67
CA PRO A 153 -7.96 5.82 -0.50
C PRO A 153 -8.63 5.19 -1.74
N HIS A 154 -7.96 5.25 -2.89
CA HIS A 154 -8.40 4.64 -4.13
C HIS A 154 -7.97 3.17 -4.28
N TRP A 155 -7.15 2.63 -3.37
CA TRP A 155 -6.72 1.23 -3.40
C TRP A 155 -7.91 0.26 -3.26
N ARG A 156 -7.92 -0.81 -4.05
CA ARG A 156 -8.98 -1.85 -4.05
C ARG A 156 -8.45 -3.27 -3.96
N GLY A 157 -7.14 -3.46 -3.77
CA GLY A 157 -6.52 -4.77 -3.67
C GLY A 157 -5.09 -4.76 -4.18
N GLY A 158 -4.23 -5.59 -3.59
CA GLY A 158 -2.83 -5.69 -3.97
C GLY A 158 -2.24 -7.03 -3.56
N TYR A 159 -1.41 -7.60 -4.43
CA TYR A 159 -0.65 -8.82 -4.15
C TYR A 159 0.74 -8.72 -4.76
N TYR A 160 1.72 -9.28 -4.05
CA TYR A 160 3.08 -9.38 -4.53
C TYR A 160 3.56 -10.82 -4.57
N TYR A 161 4.52 -11.07 -5.44
CA TYR A 161 5.37 -12.26 -5.44
C TYR A 161 6.82 -11.81 -5.44
N ALA A 162 7.67 -12.49 -4.68
CA ALA A 162 9.10 -12.31 -4.68
C ALA A 162 9.82 -13.65 -4.84
N GLY A 163 10.85 -13.71 -5.68
CA GLY A 163 11.64 -14.92 -5.87
C GLY A 163 12.92 -14.68 -6.66
N ARG A 164 13.79 -15.68 -6.71
CA ARG A 164 15.02 -15.64 -7.52
C ARG A 164 14.99 -16.66 -8.63
N PRO A 165 15.61 -16.42 -9.79
CA PRO A 165 15.80 -17.45 -10.81
C PRO A 165 16.44 -18.71 -10.22
N LYS A 166 15.89 -19.89 -10.55
CA LYS A 166 16.44 -21.17 -10.12
C LYS A 166 17.85 -21.34 -10.67
N GLY A 167 18.78 -21.73 -9.80
CA GLY A 167 20.18 -21.96 -10.17
C GLY A 167 21.05 -20.70 -10.20
N ASP A 168 20.49 -19.53 -9.89
CA ASP A 168 21.27 -18.30 -9.72
C ASP A 168 20.92 -17.60 -8.38
N PRO A 169 21.59 -17.98 -7.27
CA PRO A 169 21.36 -17.36 -5.97
C PRO A 169 21.92 -15.93 -5.88
N THR A 170 22.75 -15.51 -6.86
CA THR A 170 23.33 -14.17 -6.92
C THR A 170 22.50 -13.17 -7.72
N ALA A 171 21.50 -13.67 -8.48
CA ALA A 171 20.58 -12.83 -9.20
C ALA A 171 19.82 -11.87 -8.26
N PRO A 172 19.49 -10.66 -8.75
CA PRO A 172 18.58 -9.75 -8.06
C PRO A 172 17.25 -10.42 -7.72
N LEU A 173 16.60 -9.94 -6.66
CA LEU A 173 15.28 -10.43 -6.27
C LEU A 173 14.27 -10.00 -7.32
N ALA A 174 13.62 -10.96 -7.97
CA ALA A 174 12.56 -10.65 -8.90
C ALA A 174 11.24 -10.46 -8.16
N VAL A 175 10.53 -9.39 -8.51
CA VAL A 175 9.31 -8.95 -7.85
C VAL A 175 8.20 -8.80 -8.88
N LEU A 176 7.01 -9.26 -8.52
CA LEU A 176 5.74 -8.90 -9.15
C LEU A 176 4.94 -8.14 -8.10
N TYR A 177 4.34 -7.02 -8.47
CA TYR A 177 3.26 -6.38 -7.74
C TYR A 177 2.06 -6.13 -8.67
N LEU A 178 0.90 -6.68 -8.30
CA LEU A 178 -0.36 -6.48 -9.00
C LEU A 178 -1.33 -5.75 -8.06
N SER A 179 -1.91 -4.64 -8.53
CA SER A 179 -2.85 -3.83 -7.74
C SER A 179 -4.10 -3.44 -8.52
N ARG A 180 -5.21 -3.25 -7.80
CA ARG A 180 -6.48 -2.73 -8.30
C ARG A 180 -6.82 -1.42 -7.60
N TRP A 181 -7.52 -0.56 -8.32
CA TRP A 181 -7.85 0.80 -7.94
C TRP A 181 -9.34 1.08 -8.14
N SER A 182 -9.85 2.17 -7.57
CA SER A 182 -11.27 2.55 -7.69
C SER A 182 -11.67 2.89 -9.12
N ASP A 183 -10.73 3.39 -9.91
CA ASP A 183 -10.94 3.86 -11.27
C ASP A 183 -9.61 3.91 -12.04
N PRO A 184 -9.66 4.04 -13.38
CA PRO A 184 -8.46 4.09 -14.20
C PRO A 184 -7.56 5.31 -13.97
N ASP A 185 -8.08 6.42 -13.45
CA ASP A 185 -7.27 7.61 -13.22
C ASP A 185 -6.37 7.42 -12.00
N ALA A 186 -6.90 6.83 -10.92
CA ALA A 186 -6.13 6.45 -9.74
C ALA A 186 -5.03 5.41 -10.05
N ALA A 187 -5.35 4.41 -10.88
CA ALA A 187 -4.36 3.43 -11.35
C ALA A 187 -3.19 4.10 -12.10
N GLN A 188 -3.51 5.02 -13.02
CA GLN A 188 -2.50 5.76 -13.78
C GLN A 188 -1.66 6.69 -12.91
N GLU A 189 -2.26 7.31 -11.89
CA GLU A 189 -1.56 8.18 -10.94
C GLU A 189 -0.57 7.39 -10.08
N PHE A 190 -1.00 6.23 -9.54
CA PHE A 190 -0.09 5.34 -8.82
C PHE A 190 1.06 4.85 -9.71
N ALA A 191 0.77 4.41 -10.94
CA ALA A 191 1.79 3.96 -11.88
C ALA A 191 2.82 5.07 -12.18
N ALA A 192 2.38 6.32 -12.31
CA ALA A 192 3.28 7.47 -12.47
C ALA A 192 4.15 7.70 -11.22
N ILE A 193 3.58 7.59 -10.02
CA ILE A 193 4.33 7.68 -8.76
C ILE A 193 5.39 6.58 -8.68
N TYR A 194 5.03 5.35 -9.03
CA TYR A 194 5.97 4.23 -9.03
C TYR A 194 7.10 4.45 -10.04
N ALA A 195 6.79 4.87 -11.27
CA ALA A 195 7.80 5.19 -12.28
C ALA A 195 8.77 6.28 -11.81
N LYS A 196 8.25 7.34 -11.16
CA LYS A 196 9.08 8.39 -10.53
C LYS A 196 9.97 7.86 -9.41
N SER A 197 9.51 6.85 -8.68
CA SER A 197 10.30 6.26 -7.58
C SER A 197 11.57 5.56 -8.07
N LEU A 198 11.61 5.12 -9.33
CA LEU A 198 12.75 4.38 -9.88
C LEU A 198 14.04 5.21 -9.81
N GLU A 199 14.00 6.51 -10.15
CA GLU A 199 15.16 7.42 -10.06
C GLU A 199 15.70 7.61 -8.64
N LYS A 200 14.89 7.30 -7.62
CA LYS A 200 15.28 7.37 -6.20
C LYS A 200 15.74 6.02 -5.66
N ARG A 201 15.36 4.91 -6.32
CA ARG A 201 15.60 3.53 -5.87
C ARG A 201 16.84 2.91 -6.52
N TYR A 202 17.10 3.25 -7.77
CA TYR A 202 18.19 2.68 -8.58
C TYR A 202 19.23 3.74 -8.95
N GLN A 203 20.48 3.32 -9.09
CA GLN A 203 21.59 4.17 -9.51
C GLN A 203 21.50 4.51 -11.00
N HIS A 204 21.07 3.56 -11.82
CA HIS A 204 20.95 3.73 -13.26
C HIS A 204 19.52 3.38 -13.69
N VAL A 205 18.85 4.31 -14.36
CA VAL A 205 17.50 4.10 -14.89
C VAL A 205 17.47 4.61 -16.32
N HIS A 206 17.21 3.70 -17.26
CA HIS A 206 17.08 4.04 -18.67
C HIS A 206 15.79 3.47 -19.21
N GLN A 207 14.94 4.31 -19.80
CA GLN A 207 13.77 3.80 -20.48
C GLN A 207 14.23 2.94 -21.67
N ALA A 208 13.69 1.73 -21.79
CA ALA A 208 13.89 0.92 -22.98
C ALA A 208 13.26 1.65 -24.18
N ALA A 209 13.88 1.53 -25.36
CA ALA A 209 13.36 2.19 -26.56
C ALA A 209 12.02 1.56 -26.99
N GLU A 210 10.91 2.15 -26.54
CA GLU A 210 9.58 1.95 -27.09
C GLU A 210 9.29 3.09 -28.09
N ASP A 211 8.67 2.77 -29.24
CA ASP A 211 8.37 3.64 -30.39
C ASP A 211 8.91 5.08 -30.27
N ALA A 212 9.96 5.41 -31.04
CA ALA A 212 10.72 6.67 -31.06
C ALA A 212 9.91 7.98 -31.19
N ASN A 213 8.58 7.91 -31.28
CA ASN A 213 7.64 9.03 -31.36
C ASN A 213 6.85 9.31 -30.07
N LYS A 214 7.05 8.57 -28.97
CA LYS A 214 6.43 8.88 -27.67
C LYS A 214 7.50 9.09 -26.61
N SER A 215 8.09 10.28 -26.58
CA SER A 215 8.84 10.71 -25.41
C SER A 215 7.89 10.77 -24.22
N ILE A 216 8.10 9.93 -23.21
CA ILE A 216 7.51 10.18 -21.88
C ILE A 216 8.04 11.55 -21.43
N PRO A 217 7.21 12.46 -20.91
CA PRO A 217 7.71 13.62 -20.20
C PRO A 217 8.79 13.18 -19.20
N GLN A 218 9.79 14.03 -18.91
CA GLN A 218 10.75 13.76 -17.84
C GLN A 218 10.01 13.17 -16.62
N LEU A 219 10.47 12.03 -16.08
CA LEU A 219 9.75 11.28 -15.04
C LEU A 219 9.27 12.21 -13.92
N GLN A 220 10.09 13.19 -13.54
CA GLN A 220 9.79 14.21 -12.54
C GLN A 220 8.45 14.95 -12.74
N ASN A 221 7.99 15.13 -13.98
CA ASN A 221 6.74 15.83 -14.31
C ASN A 221 5.57 14.88 -14.62
N LEU A 222 5.78 13.56 -14.49
CA LEU A 222 4.78 12.55 -14.79
C LEU A 222 3.69 12.54 -13.72
N LYS A 223 2.46 12.89 -14.13
CA LYS A 223 1.28 12.85 -13.28
C LYS A 223 0.48 11.56 -13.42
N ARG A 224 0.44 11.01 -14.64
CA ARG A 224 -0.30 9.79 -14.99
C ARG A 224 0.50 8.99 -15.99
N LEU A 225 0.47 7.67 -15.87
CA LEU A 225 1.12 6.72 -16.78
C LEU A 225 0.09 5.69 -17.24
N ASN A 226 -0.03 5.49 -18.54
CA ASN A 226 -0.96 4.51 -19.13
C ASN A 226 -0.22 3.58 -20.11
N GLY A 227 -0.81 2.42 -20.42
CA GLY A 227 -0.17 1.43 -21.27
C GLY A 227 0.98 0.70 -20.56
N THR A 228 1.85 0.04 -21.33
CA THR A 228 3.04 -0.65 -20.82
C THR A 228 4.27 0.20 -21.10
N HIS A 229 5.16 0.28 -20.12
CA HIS A 229 6.47 0.94 -20.23
C HIS A 229 7.54 0.11 -19.54
N THR A 230 8.71 0.02 -20.17
CA THR A 230 9.88 -0.69 -19.65
C THR A 230 11.04 0.25 -19.34
N TRP A 231 11.65 0.08 -18.17
CA TRP A 231 12.93 0.67 -17.78
C TRP A 231 13.97 -0.42 -17.53
N LEU A 232 15.24 -0.11 -17.76
CA LEU A 232 16.39 -0.94 -17.46
C LEU A 232 17.14 -0.32 -16.29
N THR A 233 17.47 -1.15 -15.28
CA THR A 233 18.26 -0.77 -14.11
C THR A 233 19.47 -1.70 -13.95
N GLU A 234 20.34 -1.39 -12.99
CA GLU A 234 21.45 -2.28 -12.62
C GLU A 234 21.00 -3.65 -12.06
N GLU A 235 19.74 -3.77 -11.62
CA GLU A 235 19.16 -5.00 -11.09
C GLU A 235 18.33 -5.78 -12.13
N GLY A 236 18.04 -5.19 -13.29
CA GLY A 236 17.28 -5.83 -14.36
C GLY A 236 16.17 -4.94 -14.93
N PRO A 237 15.28 -5.51 -15.76
CA PRO A 237 14.15 -4.76 -16.32
C PRO A 237 13.08 -4.48 -15.25
N VAL A 238 12.51 -3.29 -15.31
CA VAL A 238 11.31 -2.89 -14.58
C VAL A 238 10.22 -2.60 -15.60
N VAL A 239 9.11 -3.32 -15.54
CA VAL A 239 7.94 -3.10 -16.40
C VAL A 239 6.79 -2.59 -15.55
N ILE A 240 6.15 -1.52 -16.02
CA ILE A 240 4.93 -0.96 -15.41
C ILE A 240 3.86 -0.97 -16.50
N ALA A 241 2.82 -1.77 -16.30
CA ALA A 241 1.70 -1.89 -17.21
C ALA A 241 0.39 -1.49 -16.52
N VAL A 242 -0.37 -0.60 -17.17
CA VAL A 242 -1.67 -0.15 -16.69
C VAL A 242 -2.76 -0.61 -17.64
N ALA A 243 -3.72 -1.37 -17.11
CA ALA A 243 -4.90 -1.81 -17.82
C ALA A 243 -6.14 -1.49 -16.98
N ARG A 244 -6.97 -0.56 -17.46
CA ARG A 244 -8.18 -0.09 -16.77
C ARG A 244 -7.84 0.42 -15.36
N ASP A 245 -8.44 -0.19 -14.33
CA ASP A 245 -8.28 0.06 -12.91
C ASP A 245 -7.14 -0.77 -12.28
N SER A 246 -6.32 -1.46 -13.07
CA SER A 246 -5.27 -2.35 -12.58
C SER A 246 -3.87 -1.92 -13.02
N VAL A 247 -2.90 -2.10 -12.12
CA VAL A 247 -1.48 -1.84 -12.36
C VAL A 247 -0.68 -3.10 -12.08
N LEU A 248 0.08 -3.54 -13.07
CA LEU A 248 1.07 -4.60 -13.00
C LEU A 248 2.46 -3.96 -12.98
N ILE A 249 3.27 -4.35 -12.02
CA ILE A 249 4.67 -3.96 -11.92
C ILE A 249 5.50 -5.23 -11.81
N THR A 250 6.53 -5.35 -12.63
CA THR A 250 7.54 -6.41 -12.51
C THR A 250 8.92 -5.82 -12.41
N GLU A 251 9.76 -6.36 -11.54
CA GLU A 251 11.17 -5.99 -11.41
C GLU A 251 12.02 -7.27 -11.52
N SER A 252 13.07 -7.21 -12.34
CA SER A 252 14.06 -8.29 -12.53
C SER A 252 13.48 -9.65 -12.97
N LEU A 253 12.23 -9.67 -13.47
CA LEU A 253 11.64 -10.84 -14.12
C LEU A 253 12.15 -11.01 -15.55
N ASP A 254 12.25 -12.26 -16.00
CA ASP A 254 12.59 -12.56 -17.38
C ASP A 254 11.47 -12.13 -18.33
N GLN A 255 11.85 -11.72 -19.55
CA GLN A 255 10.92 -11.22 -20.55
C GLN A 255 9.74 -12.20 -20.83
N PRO A 256 9.97 -13.52 -21.02
CA PRO A 256 8.86 -14.45 -21.25
C PRO A 256 7.84 -14.48 -20.11
N THR A 257 8.27 -14.33 -18.86
CA THR A 257 7.40 -14.32 -17.68
C THR A 257 6.61 -13.01 -17.61
N THR A 258 7.28 -11.89 -17.83
CA THR A 258 6.62 -10.58 -17.87
C THR A 258 5.56 -10.49 -18.97
N GLU A 259 5.86 -10.95 -20.19
CA GLU A 259 4.91 -10.96 -21.31
C GLU A 259 3.65 -11.80 -21.02
N ARG A 260 3.79 -12.93 -20.31
CA ARG A 260 2.62 -13.73 -19.88
C ARG A 260 1.75 -12.97 -18.89
N LEU A 261 2.36 -12.35 -17.87
CA LEU A 261 1.65 -11.58 -16.85
C LEU A 261 0.91 -10.38 -17.46
N GLU A 262 1.51 -9.71 -18.45
CA GLU A 262 0.86 -8.63 -19.20
C GLU A 262 -0.37 -9.12 -19.99
N GLN A 263 -0.26 -10.27 -20.67
CA GLN A 263 -1.39 -10.86 -21.39
C GLN A 263 -2.53 -11.23 -20.44
N GLU A 264 -2.21 -11.77 -19.27
CA GLU A 264 -3.20 -12.09 -18.24
C GLU A 264 -3.89 -10.83 -17.71
N LEU A 265 -3.13 -9.74 -17.47
CA LEU A 265 -3.66 -8.43 -17.10
C LEU A 265 -4.63 -7.88 -18.15
N GLN A 266 -4.26 -7.95 -19.44
CA GLN A 266 -5.13 -7.50 -20.54
C GLN A 266 -6.38 -8.37 -20.71
N GLY A 267 -6.26 -9.66 -20.40
CA GLY A 267 -7.35 -10.65 -20.41
C GLY A 267 -8.33 -10.53 -19.25
N LEU A 268 -8.10 -9.62 -18.29
CA LEU A 268 -9.04 -9.33 -17.21
C LEU A 268 -10.32 -8.68 -17.77
N GLN A 269 -11.33 -9.52 -18.00
CA GLN A 269 -12.72 -9.05 -18.15
C GLN A 269 -13.19 -8.44 -16.82
N PRO A 270 -14.11 -7.45 -16.83
CA PRO A 270 -14.58 -6.85 -15.59
C PRO A 270 -15.25 -7.90 -14.72
N ALA A 271 -15.09 -7.80 -13.39
CA ALA A 271 -15.92 -8.53 -12.46
C ALA A 271 -17.40 -8.24 -12.80
N PRO A 272 -18.29 -9.26 -12.85
CA PRO A 272 -19.70 -9.00 -13.06
C PRO A 272 -20.21 -8.08 -11.95
N LYS A 273 -20.90 -7.00 -12.36
CA LYS A 273 -21.57 -6.05 -11.46
C LYS A 273 -22.66 -6.71 -10.63
#